data_AF-A0A9P0YTQ3-F1
#
_entry.id   AF-A0A9P0YTQ3-F1
#
_cell.length_a   1.000
_cell.length_b   1.000
_cell.length_c   1.000
_cell.angle_alpha   90.00
_cell.angle_beta   90.00
_cell.angle_gamma   90.00
#
_symmetry.space_group_name_H-M   'P 1'
#
loop_
_entity.id
_entity.type
_entity.pdbx_description
1 polymer ?
#
loop_
_entity_poly.entity_id
_entity_poly.type
_entity_poly.pdbx_seq_one_letter_code
_entity_poly.pdbx_strand_id
1 'polypeptide(L)'
;MGGKGETPAIGIDLGITYSRVGVWRPQNERVDIIANTFGNKKTPCCVAFTDTEHFIGDAARNQISMNPTNTIFEGRDASTKRREGRGRRGEERGAGVLEGRENKNTRTDAKRLVGRRFSDPSVQSDMKFWPFKVVAGPCDKPMMVVTYNGKEKQISAEEISSMVLTQMREIAEACVGTTIKNAVLTVPVDFNYSQCNATEDAGIISGLNVMAIIDEHTAAAIAYGLDKKASSGVKNVLIFDLGSCSCDVSLLRIEDGYIEVQATSGDTLLGGVYFDDRMVDHFVQQFKRKHKKDISENPKALERLRSACERAKKILSGSVQATIGLDSLFQGIEYDSPIARSMMLRTAHEKAKRSSSSSAQVTMEVDFFNKSIDFYTTITRTKFEDLNMDFFSKCTELVEWFLINAGLDKSDVDDVVLVGGSTRISKIQELLQDFFDGKNLCKSINPDEVIAYGAAVRAAGLQERYTVQVNHEIELQRKRIVELELENRRLLAKMKSKQREADKAKKLAEGYMYEMMNLKTYGRKRPGPV
;
A
#
# COMPACT_ATOMS: atom_id res chain seq x y z
N MET A 1 15.13 12.99 -38.45
CA MET A 1 16.39 12.24 -38.29
C MET A 1 16.26 11.42 -37.01
N GLY A 2 16.29 10.08 -37.08
CA GLY A 2 16.14 9.21 -35.92
C GLY A 2 17.46 9.03 -35.19
N GLY A 3 17.50 9.33 -33.89
CA GLY A 3 18.64 9.07 -33.01
C GLY A 3 18.93 7.57 -32.93
N LYS A 4 19.80 7.08 -33.81
CA LYS A 4 20.34 5.72 -33.76
C LYS A 4 21.42 5.68 -32.68
N GLY A 5 21.07 5.18 -31.50
CA GLY A 5 22.05 4.86 -30.46
C GLY A 5 21.48 4.71 -29.05
N GLU A 6 20.38 5.40 -28.72
CA GLU A 6 19.86 5.40 -27.36
C GLU A 6 18.68 4.46 -27.16
N THR A 7 18.83 3.55 -26.20
CA THR A 7 17.75 2.68 -25.73
C THR A 7 16.53 3.53 -25.31
N PRO A 8 15.31 3.16 -25.72
CA PRO A 8 14.09 3.83 -25.26
C PRO A 8 14.03 3.91 -23.73
N ALA A 9 13.58 5.05 -23.22
CA ALA A 9 13.21 5.19 -21.82
C ALA A 9 11.72 4.92 -21.60
N ILE A 10 11.40 4.35 -20.44
CA ILE A 10 10.03 4.06 -20.01
C ILE A 10 9.67 4.87 -18.76
N GLY A 11 8.37 5.12 -18.60
CA GLY A 11 7.82 5.61 -17.34
C GLY A 11 7.15 4.45 -16.61
N ILE A 12 7.50 4.25 -15.34
CA ILE A 12 6.89 3.21 -14.51
C ILE A 12 6.15 3.86 -13.35
N ASP A 13 4.84 3.62 -13.31
CA ASP A 13 4.02 3.78 -12.11
C ASP A 13 4.29 2.58 -11.20
N LEU A 14 5.15 2.73 -10.20
CA LEU A 14 5.40 1.69 -9.20
C LEU A 14 4.38 1.81 -8.08
N GLY A 15 3.10 1.56 -8.37
CA GLY A 15 2.02 1.73 -7.39
C GLY A 15 2.14 0.77 -6.20
N ILE A 16 1.36 1.03 -5.15
CA ILE A 16 1.30 0.10 -4.00
C ILE A 16 0.65 -1.23 -4.44
N THR A 17 -0.48 -1.19 -5.17
CA THR A 17 -1.29 -2.40 -5.46
C THR A 17 -1.03 -2.94 -6.85
N TYR A 18 -0.89 -2.02 -7.78
CA TYR A 18 -0.72 -2.32 -9.19
C TYR A 18 0.35 -1.39 -9.74
N SER A 19 1.24 -1.96 -10.53
CA SER A 19 2.20 -1.21 -11.33
C SER A 19 1.77 -1.14 -12.78
N ARG A 20 2.23 -0.10 -13.48
CA ARG A 20 2.00 0.12 -14.91
C ARG A 20 3.25 0.68 -15.55
N VAL A 21 3.39 0.42 -16.85
CA VAL A 21 4.52 0.91 -17.64
C VAL A 21 4.03 1.57 -18.91
N GLY A 22 4.60 2.74 -19.20
CA GLY A 22 4.33 3.53 -20.39
C GLY A 22 5.61 3.77 -21.19
N VAL A 23 5.45 3.87 -22.52
CA VAL A 23 6.54 4.23 -23.43
C VAL A 23 6.08 5.34 -24.37
N TRP A 24 6.93 6.35 -24.58
CA TRP A 24 6.66 7.40 -25.55
C TRP A 24 6.80 6.87 -26.99
N ARG A 25 5.82 7.18 -27.83
CA ARG A 25 5.85 6.89 -29.27
C ARG A 25 6.00 8.18 -30.06
N PRO A 26 7.21 8.49 -30.57
CA PRO A 26 7.46 9.72 -31.32
C PRO A 26 6.58 9.87 -32.56
N GLN A 27 6.19 8.77 -33.21
CA GLN A 27 5.38 8.81 -34.44
C GLN A 27 3.98 9.40 -34.22
N ASN A 28 3.44 9.24 -33.00
CA ASN A 28 2.07 9.62 -32.66
C ASN A 28 2.02 10.73 -31.59
N GLU A 29 3.18 11.24 -31.18
CA GLU A 29 3.35 12.20 -30.08
C GLU A 29 2.52 11.87 -28.83
N ARG A 30 2.48 10.59 -28.47
CA ARG A 30 1.69 10.10 -27.34
C ARG A 30 2.43 9.01 -26.58
N VAL A 31 1.97 8.73 -25.37
CA VAL A 31 2.40 7.54 -24.63
C VAL A 31 1.48 6.37 -24.96
N ASP A 32 2.09 5.20 -25.17
CA ASP A 32 1.39 3.93 -25.13
C ASP A 32 1.58 3.29 -23.75
N ILE A 33 0.49 3.03 -23.04
CA ILE A 33 0.51 2.20 -21.82
C ILE A 33 0.45 0.74 -22.23
N ILE A 34 1.41 -0.04 -21.74
CA ILE A 34 1.70 -1.38 -22.23
C ILE A 34 0.90 -2.40 -21.40
N ALA A 35 0.23 -3.32 -22.10
CA ALA A 35 -0.43 -4.45 -21.48
C ALA A 35 0.57 -5.56 -21.15
N ASN A 36 0.36 -6.22 -20.01
CA ASN A 36 1.11 -7.41 -19.62
C ASN A 36 0.73 -8.62 -20.48
N THR A 37 1.34 -9.78 -20.21
CA THR A 37 1.12 -11.03 -20.95
C THR A 37 -0.32 -11.55 -20.89
N PHE A 38 -1.13 -11.10 -19.93
CA PHE A 38 -2.56 -11.41 -19.82
C PHE A 38 -3.46 -10.39 -20.52
N GLY A 39 -2.88 -9.41 -21.23
CA GLY A 39 -3.62 -8.32 -21.87
C GLY A 39 -4.07 -7.21 -20.92
N ASN A 40 -3.62 -7.23 -19.66
CA ASN A 40 -3.97 -6.21 -18.67
C ASN A 40 -2.93 -5.09 -18.64
N LYS A 41 -3.36 -3.83 -18.74
CA LYS A 41 -2.50 -2.64 -18.56
C LYS A 41 -2.03 -2.38 -17.12
N LYS A 42 -2.41 -3.26 -16.19
CA LYS A 42 -2.06 -3.18 -14.77
C LYS A 42 -1.53 -4.52 -14.33
N THR A 43 -0.45 -4.52 -13.57
CA THR A 43 0.16 -5.73 -13.03
C THR A 43 0.17 -5.65 -11.52
N PRO A 44 -0.39 -6.65 -10.79
CA PRO A 44 -0.36 -6.64 -9.33
C PRO A 44 1.07 -6.51 -8.76
N CYS A 45 1.25 -5.68 -7.74
CA CYS A 45 2.50 -5.61 -6.98
C CYS A 45 2.56 -6.76 -5.97
N CYS A 46 2.76 -7.97 -6.50
CA CYS A 46 2.72 -9.21 -5.76
C CYS A 46 3.89 -10.10 -6.19
N VAL A 47 4.59 -10.68 -5.22
CA VAL A 47 5.70 -11.63 -5.43
C VAL A 47 5.47 -12.83 -4.54
N ALA A 48 5.36 -14.03 -5.13
CA ALA A 48 5.18 -15.27 -4.40
C ALA A 48 6.41 -16.15 -4.56
N PHE A 49 6.90 -16.73 -3.46
CA PHE A 49 8.03 -17.65 -3.47
C PHE A 49 7.53 -19.08 -3.32
N THR A 50 8.15 -20.00 -4.04
CA THR A 50 7.98 -21.45 -3.90
C THR A 50 9.34 -22.11 -3.67
N ASP A 51 9.37 -23.43 -3.57
CA ASP A 51 10.62 -24.19 -3.42
C ASP A 51 11.48 -24.22 -4.68
N THR A 52 10.95 -23.83 -5.85
CA THR A 52 11.67 -23.93 -7.13
C THR A 52 11.75 -22.60 -7.87
N GLU A 53 10.71 -21.79 -7.75
CA GLU A 53 10.57 -20.56 -8.53
C GLU A 53 9.94 -19.43 -7.70
N HIS A 54 9.96 -18.23 -8.25
CA HIS A 54 9.18 -17.12 -7.75
C HIS A 54 8.22 -16.67 -8.85
N PHE A 55 7.02 -16.25 -8.46
CA PHE A 55 6.03 -15.66 -9.33
C PHE A 55 5.94 -14.18 -9.05
N ILE A 56 5.58 -13.40 -10.08
CA ILE A 56 5.36 -11.96 -9.99
C ILE A 56 4.00 -11.65 -10.62
N GLY A 57 3.31 -10.62 -10.14
CA GLY A 57 2.09 -10.11 -10.78
C GLY A 57 0.88 -11.01 -10.58
N ASP A 58 0.13 -11.23 -11.66
CA ASP A 58 -1.11 -12.02 -11.66
C ASP A 58 -0.85 -13.47 -11.21
N ALA A 59 0.29 -14.06 -11.61
CA ALA A 59 0.68 -15.42 -11.21
C ALA A 59 0.91 -15.51 -9.70
N ALA A 60 1.58 -14.52 -9.10
CA ALA A 60 1.79 -14.45 -7.65
C ALA A 60 0.48 -14.21 -6.90
N ARG A 61 -0.39 -13.33 -7.42
CA ARG A 61 -1.68 -13.02 -6.82
C ARG A 61 -2.58 -14.25 -6.68
N ASN A 62 -2.51 -15.18 -7.63
CA ASN A 62 -3.25 -16.44 -7.56
C ASN A 62 -2.76 -17.38 -6.45
N GLN A 63 -1.54 -17.20 -5.94
CA GLN A 63 -0.95 -18.03 -4.88
C GLN A 63 -1.35 -17.58 -3.47
N ILE A 64 -1.82 -16.35 -3.28
CA ILE A 64 -2.07 -15.74 -1.96
C ILE A 64 -2.90 -16.66 -1.04
N SER A 65 -3.99 -17.24 -1.57
CA SER A 65 -4.89 -18.08 -0.77
C SER A 65 -4.33 -19.45 -0.37
N MET A 66 -3.27 -19.90 -1.06
CA MET A 66 -2.64 -21.21 -0.83
C MET A 66 -1.29 -21.08 -0.13
N ASN A 67 -0.62 -19.95 -0.29
CA ASN A 67 0.74 -19.70 0.16
C ASN A 67 0.90 -18.29 0.78
N PRO A 68 0.09 -17.91 1.78
CA PRO A 68 0.02 -16.53 2.27
C PRO A 68 1.29 -16.06 2.99
N THR A 69 2.01 -16.97 3.65
CA THR A 69 3.24 -16.64 4.41
C THR A 69 4.46 -16.45 3.52
N ASN A 70 4.41 -16.95 2.28
CA ASN A 70 5.49 -16.86 1.29
C ASN A 70 5.07 -16.03 0.07
N THR A 71 3.95 -15.31 0.17
CA THR A 71 3.50 -14.36 -0.85
C THR A 71 3.52 -12.96 -0.24
N ILE A 72 4.31 -12.08 -0.85
CA ILE A 72 4.45 -10.68 -0.47
C ILE A 72 3.62 -9.87 -1.45
N PHE A 73 2.57 -9.22 -0.95
CA PHE A 73 1.61 -8.47 -1.76
C PHE A 73 1.01 -7.33 -0.93
N GLU A 74 0.20 -6.49 -1.56
CA GLU A 74 -0.59 -5.50 -0.84
C GLU A 74 -2.01 -6.01 -0.54
N GLY A 75 -2.41 -5.95 0.74
CA GLY A 75 -3.76 -6.30 1.19
C GLY A 75 -3.90 -6.25 2.71
N ARG A 76 -5.03 -5.75 3.22
CA ARG A 76 -5.36 -5.81 4.65
C ARG A 76 -6.12 -7.10 4.94
N ASP A 77 -5.74 -7.88 5.94
CA ASP A 77 -6.56 -8.91 6.59
C ASP A 77 -7.21 -8.24 7.81
N ALA A 78 -8.53 -8.34 7.93
CA ALA A 78 -9.28 -7.61 8.95
C ALA A 78 -10.13 -8.56 9.78
N SER A 79 -9.73 -8.72 11.04
CA SER A 79 -10.66 -8.98 12.13
C SER A 79 -10.25 -8.14 13.33
N THR A 80 -10.79 -6.90 13.44
CA THR A 80 -11.50 -6.36 14.63
C THR A 80 -11.75 -4.84 14.54
N LYS A 81 -12.97 -4.48 14.94
CA LYS A 81 -13.61 -3.16 15.16
C LYS A 81 -12.78 -2.16 15.99
N ARG A 82 -12.90 -0.87 15.68
CA ARG A 82 -12.80 0.22 16.68
C ARG A 82 -14.19 0.52 17.25
N ARG A 83 -14.27 0.69 18.58
CA ARG A 83 -15.42 1.24 19.29
C ARG A 83 -15.38 2.76 19.11
N GLU A 84 -16.30 3.33 18.33
CA GLU A 84 -16.62 4.75 18.45
C GLU A 84 -17.51 4.94 19.68
N GLY A 85 -16.99 5.65 20.67
CA GLY A 85 -17.72 5.98 21.88
C GLY A 85 -18.81 7.00 21.60
N ARG A 86 -20.08 6.60 21.69
CA ARG A 86 -21.16 7.53 22.03
C ARG A 86 -21.27 7.61 23.55
N GLY A 87 -20.95 8.77 24.10
CA GLY A 87 -21.17 9.06 25.51
C GLY A 87 -22.66 9.02 25.86
N ARG A 88 -22.97 8.42 27.01
CA ARG A 88 -24.07 8.80 27.90
C ARG A 88 -23.75 8.28 29.30
N ARG A 89 -23.94 9.16 30.28
CA ARG A 89 -23.74 8.96 31.73
C ARG A 89 -24.71 7.89 32.27
N GLY A 90 -24.30 7.19 33.32
CA GLY A 90 -25.23 6.57 34.28
C GLY A 90 -24.79 5.21 34.82
N GLU A 91 -24.39 5.22 36.10
CA GLU A 91 -24.44 4.13 37.08
C GLU A 91 -23.36 3.02 37.05
N GLU A 92 -22.53 3.07 38.10
CA GLU A 92 -21.72 1.99 38.63
C GLU A 92 -22.61 0.85 39.15
N ARG A 93 -22.30 -0.39 38.77
CA ARG A 93 -22.40 -1.60 39.61
C ARG A 93 -21.53 -2.69 38.97
N GLY A 94 -20.60 -3.22 39.77
CA GLY A 94 -19.59 -4.16 39.31
C GLY A 94 -20.13 -5.56 38.99
N ALA A 95 -19.45 -6.24 38.06
CA ALA A 95 -19.23 -7.70 38.03
C ALA A 95 -18.39 -8.07 36.79
N GLY A 96 -17.32 -8.84 37.00
CA GLY A 96 -16.71 -9.72 35.99
C GLY A 96 -15.68 -9.09 35.06
N VAL A 97 -14.40 -9.26 35.39
CA VAL A 97 -13.30 -9.19 34.42
C VAL A 97 -13.46 -10.38 33.46
N LEU A 98 -14.11 -10.15 32.32
CA LEU A 98 -13.99 -11.01 31.15
C LEU A 98 -12.80 -10.48 30.35
N GLU A 99 -11.65 -11.15 30.46
CA GLU A 99 -10.54 -10.98 29.53
C GLU A 99 -11.02 -11.37 28.11
N GLY A 100 -11.39 -10.36 27.33
CA GLY A 100 -11.69 -10.51 25.91
C GLY A 100 -10.38 -10.71 25.14
N ARG A 101 -10.24 -11.85 24.46
CA ARG A 101 -9.17 -12.10 23.49
C ARG A 101 -9.21 -11.02 22.40
N GLU A 102 -8.15 -10.25 22.26
CA GLU A 102 -7.91 -9.37 21.11
C GLU A 102 -7.66 -10.24 19.86
N ASN A 103 -8.55 -10.16 18.87
CA ASN A 103 -8.36 -10.79 17.58
C ASN A 103 -7.42 -9.94 16.71
N LYS A 104 -6.46 -10.62 16.06
CA LYS A 104 -5.26 -10.05 15.43
C LYS A 104 -5.54 -9.76 13.95
N ASN A 105 -5.19 -8.56 13.47
CA ASN A 105 -5.31 -8.13 12.06
C ASN A 105 -4.06 -8.52 11.24
N THR A 106 -4.09 -8.48 9.90
CA THR A 106 -2.91 -8.75 9.04
C THR A 106 -2.79 -7.80 7.81
N ARG A 107 -2.26 -6.57 7.93
CA ARG A 107 -1.99 -5.59 6.85
C ARG A 107 -0.68 -5.80 6.07
N THR A 108 -0.60 -6.54 4.96
CA THR A 108 0.60 -6.64 4.10
C THR A 108 0.85 -5.47 3.16
N ASP A 109 2.06 -4.89 3.18
CA ASP A 109 2.49 -3.84 2.24
C ASP A 109 4.04 -3.73 2.19
N ALA A 110 4.65 -4.22 1.11
CA ALA A 110 6.10 -4.12 0.91
C ALA A 110 6.56 -2.70 0.57
N LYS A 111 5.76 -1.91 -0.16
CA LYS A 111 6.11 -0.51 -0.51
C LYS A 111 6.12 0.39 0.74
N ARG A 112 5.36 0.04 1.79
CA ARG A 112 5.47 0.68 3.12
C ARG A 112 6.77 0.40 3.86
N LEU A 113 7.48 -0.69 3.56
CA LEU A 113 8.77 -1.01 4.17
C LEU A 113 9.95 -0.31 3.50
N VAL A 114 9.79 0.07 2.22
CA VAL A 114 10.82 0.74 1.41
C VAL A 114 11.34 1.98 2.14
N GLY A 115 12.66 2.02 2.35
CA GLY A 115 13.37 3.15 2.98
C GLY A 115 13.08 3.40 4.46
N ARG A 116 12.33 2.51 5.14
CA ARG A 116 12.05 2.59 6.59
C ARG A 116 13.05 1.80 7.42
N ARG A 117 13.03 2.02 8.73
CA ARG A 117 13.79 1.25 9.70
C ARG A 117 12.91 0.20 10.35
N PHE A 118 13.51 -0.94 10.68
CA PHE A 118 12.84 -1.99 11.44
C PHE A 118 12.34 -1.43 12.78
N SER A 119 13.14 -0.61 13.46
CA SER A 119 12.75 0.00 14.74
C SER A 119 11.68 1.10 14.66
N ASP A 120 11.26 1.53 13.46
CA ASP A 120 10.26 2.59 13.33
C ASP A 120 8.93 2.17 13.99
N PRO A 121 8.28 3.03 14.79
CA PRO A 121 7.03 2.68 15.48
C PRO A 121 5.91 2.24 14.54
N SER A 122 5.84 2.85 13.35
CA SER A 122 4.88 2.48 12.30
C SER A 122 5.14 1.08 11.75
N VAL A 123 6.41 0.73 11.49
CA VAL A 123 6.82 -0.61 11.06
C VAL A 123 6.54 -1.64 12.15
N GLN A 124 6.91 -1.36 13.40
CA GLN A 124 6.61 -2.25 14.53
C GLN A 124 5.11 -2.47 14.75
N SER A 125 4.29 -1.45 14.46
CA SER A 125 2.83 -1.56 14.51
C SER A 125 2.30 -2.40 13.35
N ASP A 126 2.74 -2.15 12.12
CA ASP A 126 2.28 -2.85 10.92
C ASP A 126 2.74 -4.33 10.93
N MET A 127 3.93 -4.64 11.44
CA MET A 127 4.50 -6.00 11.56
C MET A 127 3.62 -6.98 12.34
N LYS A 128 2.90 -6.49 13.35
CA LYS A 128 1.95 -7.31 14.12
C LYS A 128 0.85 -7.89 13.25
N PHE A 129 0.73 -7.31 12.07
CA PHE A 129 -0.26 -7.59 11.08
C PHE A 129 0.40 -8.08 9.78
N TRP A 130 1.53 -8.79 9.78
CA TRP A 130 2.00 -9.45 8.54
C TRP A 130 1.88 -10.98 8.64
N PRO A 131 1.46 -11.68 7.57
CA PRO A 131 1.41 -13.14 7.53
C PRO A 131 2.83 -13.68 7.30
N PHE A 132 3.74 -12.85 6.77
CA PHE A 132 5.16 -13.11 6.66
C PHE A 132 5.91 -12.50 7.86
N LYS A 133 7.03 -13.13 8.20
CA LYS A 133 7.90 -12.68 9.29
C LYS A 133 8.81 -11.56 8.78
N VAL A 134 9.00 -10.52 9.58
CA VAL A 134 9.99 -9.46 9.33
C VAL A 134 10.97 -9.41 10.48
N VAL A 135 12.25 -9.30 10.17
CA VAL A 135 13.37 -9.26 11.12
C VAL A 135 14.26 -8.03 10.87
N ALA A 136 15.00 -7.62 11.89
CA ALA A 136 16.01 -6.58 11.74
C ALA A 136 17.20 -7.12 10.95
N GLY A 137 17.52 -6.46 9.84
CA GLY A 137 18.71 -6.71 9.04
C GLY A 137 19.82 -5.70 9.32
N PRO A 138 20.84 -5.68 8.45
CA PRO A 138 21.94 -4.73 8.53
C PRO A 138 21.43 -3.28 8.58
N CYS A 139 22.07 -2.43 9.39
CA CYS A 139 21.73 -1.01 9.55
C CYS A 139 20.28 -0.74 10.01
N ASP A 140 19.67 -1.69 10.74
CA ASP A 140 18.28 -1.61 11.20
C ASP A 140 17.27 -1.59 10.04
N LYS A 141 17.61 -2.23 8.92
CA LYS A 141 16.72 -2.38 7.76
C LYS A 141 15.69 -3.49 8.02
N PRO A 142 14.39 -3.30 7.73
CA PRO A 142 13.41 -4.38 7.84
C PRO A 142 13.61 -5.41 6.72
N MET A 143 13.78 -6.67 7.09
CA MET A 143 13.98 -7.79 6.16
C MET A 143 12.83 -8.78 6.27
N MET A 144 12.16 -9.06 5.16
CA MET A 144 11.11 -10.06 5.06
C MET A 144 11.75 -11.45 4.98
N VAL A 145 11.26 -12.39 5.77
CA VAL A 145 11.73 -13.77 5.79
C VAL A 145 10.79 -14.61 4.93
N VAL A 146 11.35 -15.18 3.86
CA VAL A 146 10.65 -16.09 2.94
C VAL A 146 11.35 -17.43 2.92
N THR A 147 10.63 -18.50 2.59
CA THR A 147 11.20 -19.82 2.36
C THR A 147 11.43 -20.00 0.87
N TYR A 148 12.66 -20.27 0.45
CA TYR A 148 13.00 -20.52 -0.95
C TYR A 148 14.00 -21.66 -1.02
N ASN A 149 13.69 -22.67 -1.84
CA ASN A 149 14.43 -23.95 -1.92
C ASN A 149 14.59 -24.62 -0.55
N GLY A 150 13.51 -24.68 0.23
CA GLY A 150 13.53 -25.26 1.59
C GLY A 150 14.42 -24.53 2.61
N LYS A 151 14.91 -23.32 2.31
CA LYS A 151 15.74 -22.51 3.21
C LYS A 151 15.10 -21.15 3.47
N GLU A 152 15.20 -20.67 4.70
CA GLU A 152 14.85 -19.28 5.02
C GLU A 152 15.83 -18.33 4.32
N LYS A 153 15.28 -17.34 3.61
CA LYS A 153 16.00 -16.22 3.02
C LYS A 153 15.43 -14.92 3.56
N GLN A 154 16.32 -13.95 3.78
CA GLN A 154 15.96 -12.59 4.13
C GLN A 154 15.99 -11.74 2.87
N ILE A 155 14.89 -11.06 2.57
CA ILE A 155 14.73 -10.21 1.38
C ILE A 155 14.25 -8.83 1.84
N SER A 156 14.90 -7.79 1.33
CA SER A 156 14.55 -6.40 1.59
C SER A 156 13.36 -5.95 0.75
N ALA A 157 12.74 -4.83 1.13
CA ALA A 157 11.63 -4.25 0.38
C ALA A 157 12.05 -3.82 -1.04
N GLU A 158 13.28 -3.33 -1.18
CA GLU A 158 13.87 -2.89 -2.44
C GLU A 158 14.11 -4.07 -3.39
N GLU A 159 14.52 -5.23 -2.87
CA GLU A 159 14.63 -6.45 -3.67
C GLU A 159 13.25 -6.91 -4.18
N ILE A 160 12.20 -6.86 -3.36
CA ILE A 160 10.83 -7.16 -3.80
C ILE A 160 10.35 -6.16 -4.86
N SER A 161 10.53 -4.86 -4.63
CA SER A 161 10.21 -3.82 -5.61
C SER A 161 11.00 -4.00 -6.90
N SER A 162 12.27 -4.42 -6.83
CA SER A 162 13.11 -4.68 -8.00
C SER A 162 12.59 -5.84 -8.87
N MET A 163 11.96 -6.85 -8.28
CA MET A 163 11.32 -7.94 -9.01
C MET A 163 10.10 -7.41 -9.80
N VAL A 164 9.28 -6.56 -9.19
CA VAL A 164 8.16 -5.91 -9.87
C VAL A 164 8.66 -5.00 -11.01
N LEU A 165 9.71 -4.21 -10.77
CA LEU A 165 10.34 -3.36 -11.79
C LEU A 165 10.95 -4.18 -12.94
N THR A 166 11.55 -5.33 -12.63
CA THR A 166 12.06 -6.28 -13.63
C THR A 166 10.92 -6.75 -14.54
N GLN A 167 9.79 -7.16 -13.96
CA GLN A 167 8.60 -7.53 -14.72
C GLN A 167 8.08 -6.37 -15.60
N MET A 168 8.10 -5.13 -15.09
CA MET A 168 7.67 -3.95 -15.86
C MET A 168 8.60 -3.68 -17.04
N ARG A 169 9.92 -3.81 -16.84
CA ARG A 169 10.91 -3.72 -17.92
C ARG A 169 10.65 -4.80 -18.97
N GLU A 170 10.51 -6.07 -18.57
CA GLU A 170 10.30 -7.18 -19.49
C GLU A 170 9.02 -7.03 -20.32
N ILE A 171 7.92 -6.57 -19.70
CA ILE A 171 6.67 -6.25 -20.41
C ILE A 171 6.93 -5.18 -21.48
N ALA A 172 7.68 -4.14 -21.15
CA ALA A 172 8.00 -3.08 -22.09
C ALA A 172 8.96 -3.55 -23.19
N GLU A 173 9.97 -4.35 -22.87
CA GLU A 173 10.91 -4.93 -23.84
C GLU A 173 10.20 -5.83 -24.85
N ALA A 174 9.27 -6.66 -24.38
CA ALA A 174 8.44 -7.52 -25.24
C ALA A 174 7.57 -6.69 -26.20
N CYS A 175 7.07 -5.54 -25.77
CA CYS A 175 6.25 -4.65 -26.61
C CYS A 175 7.07 -3.81 -27.59
N VAL A 176 8.25 -3.32 -27.18
CA VAL A 176 9.08 -2.43 -27.99
C VAL A 176 10.03 -3.21 -28.91
N GLY A 177 10.39 -4.45 -28.55
CA GLY A 177 11.28 -5.32 -29.31
C GLY A 177 12.77 -5.03 -29.15
N THR A 178 13.17 -4.33 -28.08
CA THR A 178 14.56 -4.00 -27.75
C THR A 178 14.77 -3.99 -26.25
N THR A 179 16.01 -4.15 -25.80
CA THR A 179 16.39 -3.98 -24.40
C THR A 179 16.14 -2.54 -23.93
N ILE A 180 15.58 -2.41 -22.74
CA ILE A 180 15.28 -1.12 -22.10
C ILE A 180 16.19 -0.97 -20.89
N LYS A 181 16.98 0.11 -20.89
CA LYS A 181 17.88 0.43 -19.78
C LYS A 181 17.41 1.61 -18.97
N ASN A 182 16.67 2.54 -19.56
CA ASN A 182 16.39 3.83 -18.94
C ASN A 182 14.95 3.87 -18.42
N ALA A 183 14.74 4.35 -17.21
CA ALA A 183 13.40 4.50 -16.65
C ALA A 183 13.26 5.77 -15.80
N VAL A 184 12.06 6.34 -15.79
CA VAL A 184 11.59 7.27 -14.76
C VAL A 184 10.61 6.50 -13.87
N LEU A 185 10.83 6.55 -12.56
CA LEU A 185 9.97 5.87 -11.58
C LEU A 185 9.13 6.88 -10.82
N THR A 186 7.92 6.49 -10.44
CA THR A 186 7.05 7.32 -9.58
C THR A 186 7.10 6.91 -8.12
N VAL A 187 6.91 7.89 -7.23
CA VAL A 187 6.76 7.69 -5.79
C VAL A 187 5.58 8.50 -5.24
N PRO A 188 4.98 8.09 -4.10
CA PRO A 188 4.01 8.91 -3.40
C PRO A 188 4.60 10.26 -2.99
N VAL A 189 3.76 11.28 -2.87
CA VAL A 189 4.22 12.64 -2.51
C VAL A 189 4.76 12.74 -1.09
N ASP A 190 4.30 11.88 -0.19
CA ASP A 190 4.72 11.82 1.22
C ASP A 190 6.02 11.03 1.43
N PHE A 191 6.61 10.48 0.37
CA PHE A 191 7.89 9.78 0.45
C PHE A 191 9.01 10.76 0.83
N ASN A 192 9.71 10.42 1.91
CA ASN A 192 10.92 11.12 2.29
C ASN A 192 12.13 10.65 1.45
N TYR A 193 13.25 11.36 1.58
CA TYR A 193 14.49 11.07 0.85
C TYR A 193 14.97 9.62 0.97
N SER A 194 14.86 9.01 2.15
CA SER A 194 15.26 7.60 2.36
C SER A 194 14.41 6.64 1.54
N GLN A 195 13.11 6.92 1.40
CA GLN A 195 12.17 6.10 0.63
C GLN A 195 12.33 6.31 -0.88
N CYS A 196 12.63 7.54 -1.32
CA CYS A 196 12.98 7.84 -2.71
C CYS A 196 14.25 7.10 -3.12
N ASN A 197 15.33 7.20 -2.33
CA ASN A 197 16.58 6.51 -2.60
C ASN A 197 16.42 4.99 -2.59
N ALA A 198 15.64 4.44 -1.66
CA ALA A 198 15.35 3.01 -1.65
C ALA A 198 14.56 2.56 -2.89
N THR A 199 13.69 3.42 -3.44
CA THR A 199 12.99 3.14 -4.71
C THR A 199 13.94 3.22 -5.91
N GLU A 200 14.87 4.18 -5.90
CA GLU A 200 15.95 4.27 -6.89
C GLU A 200 16.87 3.04 -6.85
N ASP A 201 17.27 2.61 -5.65
CA ASP A 201 18.05 1.38 -5.42
C ASP A 201 17.31 0.16 -5.98
N ALA A 202 16.00 0.04 -5.77
CA ALA A 202 15.19 -1.02 -6.36
C ALA A 202 15.24 -0.99 -7.90
N GLY A 203 15.20 0.19 -8.51
CA GLY A 203 15.40 0.39 -9.95
C GLY A 203 16.77 -0.09 -10.41
N ILE A 204 17.84 0.28 -9.70
CA ILE A 204 19.21 -0.14 -10.00
C ILE A 204 19.35 -1.67 -9.89
N ILE A 205 18.81 -2.28 -8.83
CA ILE A 205 18.81 -3.75 -8.63
C ILE A 205 18.08 -4.46 -9.79
N SER A 206 17.00 -3.86 -10.31
CA SER A 206 16.26 -4.40 -11.46
C SER A 206 17.04 -4.29 -12.79
N GLY A 207 18.20 -3.63 -12.80
CA GLY A 207 19.02 -3.40 -14.00
C GLY A 207 18.58 -2.18 -14.82
N LEU A 208 17.83 -1.26 -14.22
CA LEU A 208 17.44 0.01 -14.83
C LEU A 208 18.40 1.14 -14.38
N ASN A 209 18.76 1.99 -15.33
CA ASN A 209 19.25 3.34 -15.10
C ASN A 209 18.05 4.25 -14.78
N VAL A 210 17.91 4.62 -13.51
CA VAL A 210 16.85 5.50 -13.03
C VAL A 210 17.22 6.94 -13.39
N MET A 211 16.61 7.45 -14.46
CA MET A 211 16.90 8.80 -14.97
C MET A 211 16.35 9.89 -14.04
N ALA A 212 15.21 9.63 -13.40
CA ALA A 212 14.59 10.50 -12.43
C ALA A 212 13.58 9.72 -11.57
N ILE A 213 13.41 10.20 -10.34
CA ILE A 213 12.26 9.88 -9.49
C ILE A 213 11.33 11.10 -9.51
N ILE A 214 10.06 10.90 -9.86
CA ILE A 214 9.04 11.96 -9.79
C ILE A 214 7.92 11.53 -8.85
N ASP A 215 7.25 12.50 -8.22
CA ASP A 215 6.05 12.15 -7.47
C ASP A 215 4.86 11.87 -8.41
N GLU A 216 3.94 11.02 -7.94
CA GLU A 216 2.75 10.57 -8.67
C GLU A 216 1.87 11.74 -9.13
N HIS A 217 1.80 12.81 -8.33
CA HIS A 217 1.05 14.03 -8.62
C HIS A 217 1.69 14.86 -9.74
N THR A 218 3.00 15.07 -9.72
CA THR A 218 3.74 15.73 -10.80
C THR A 218 3.63 14.93 -12.08
N ALA A 219 3.68 13.59 -12.00
CA ALA A 219 3.45 12.75 -13.17
C ALA A 219 2.04 13.02 -13.76
N ALA A 220 1.00 13.01 -12.92
CA ALA A 220 -0.34 13.32 -13.37
C ALA A 220 -0.48 14.74 -13.95
N ALA A 221 0.21 15.72 -13.36
CA ALA A 221 0.29 17.08 -13.86
C ALA A 221 0.89 17.15 -15.27
N ILE A 222 2.02 16.46 -15.49
CA ILE A 222 2.70 16.38 -16.80
C ILE A 222 1.78 15.75 -17.85
N ALA A 223 1.08 14.67 -17.48
CA ALA A 223 0.12 14.03 -18.37
C ALA A 223 -1.03 14.98 -18.75
N TYR A 224 -1.56 15.74 -17.78
CA TYR A 224 -2.61 16.73 -18.03
C TYR A 224 -2.14 17.92 -18.86
N GLY A 225 -0.97 18.49 -18.54
CA GLY A 225 -0.42 19.62 -19.28
C GLY A 225 -0.11 19.30 -20.74
N LEU A 226 0.24 18.03 -21.05
CA LEU A 226 0.44 17.57 -22.41
C LEU A 226 -0.84 17.63 -23.26
N ASP A 227 -1.97 17.18 -22.71
CA ASP A 227 -3.27 17.18 -23.40
C ASP A 227 -3.81 18.61 -23.63
N LYS A 228 -3.36 19.58 -22.82
CA LYS A 228 -3.90 20.95 -22.79
C LYS A 228 -2.98 22.03 -23.36
N LYS A 229 -1.92 21.65 -24.10
CA LYS A 229 -0.88 22.52 -24.69
C LYS A 229 -1.37 23.72 -25.53
N ALA A 230 -2.67 23.83 -25.82
CA ALA A 230 -3.27 24.95 -26.56
C ALA A 230 -4.00 25.98 -25.68
N SER A 231 -3.99 25.85 -24.34
CA SER A 231 -4.68 26.79 -23.45
C SER A 231 -3.78 27.99 -23.14
N SER A 232 -4.11 29.18 -23.63
CA SER A 232 -3.48 30.43 -23.18
C SER A 232 -4.02 30.85 -21.81
N GLY A 233 -3.14 31.27 -20.91
CA GLY A 233 -3.48 31.77 -19.58
C GLY A 233 -3.07 30.85 -18.41
N VAL A 234 -3.14 31.41 -17.20
CA VAL A 234 -2.89 30.70 -15.95
C VAL A 234 -4.10 29.83 -15.61
N LYS A 235 -3.86 28.57 -15.28
CA LYS A 235 -4.88 27.64 -14.79
C LYS A 235 -4.47 27.03 -13.47
N ASN A 236 -5.39 27.04 -12.51
CA ASN A 236 -5.29 26.32 -11.27
C ASN A 236 -6.01 24.97 -11.42
N VAL A 237 -5.25 23.88 -11.39
CA VAL A 237 -5.78 22.53 -11.58
C VAL A 237 -5.63 21.76 -10.29
N LEU A 238 -6.75 21.23 -9.78
CA LEU A 238 -6.75 20.37 -8.60
C LEU A 238 -6.66 18.92 -9.04
N ILE A 239 -5.60 18.22 -8.62
CA ILE A 239 -5.51 16.77 -8.70
C ILE A 239 -6.16 16.18 -7.45
N PHE A 240 -7.14 15.30 -7.66
CA PHE A 240 -7.72 14.46 -6.63
C PHE A 240 -7.32 13.00 -6.91
N ASP A 241 -6.35 12.49 -6.13
CA ASP A 241 -5.89 11.12 -6.21
C ASP A 241 -6.54 10.27 -5.13
N LEU A 242 -7.39 9.31 -5.52
CA LEU A 242 -7.95 8.32 -4.60
C LEU A 242 -7.51 6.92 -5.02
N GLY A 243 -6.48 6.43 -4.36
CA GLY A 243 -5.85 5.14 -4.60
C GLY A 243 -6.46 3.98 -3.81
N SER A 244 -5.64 2.95 -3.61
CA SER A 244 -5.97 1.80 -2.77
C SER A 244 -5.91 2.15 -1.29
N CYS A 245 -4.87 2.87 -0.87
CA CYS A 245 -4.55 3.10 0.54
C CYS A 245 -4.55 4.57 0.96
N SER A 246 -4.31 5.49 0.03
CA SER A 246 -4.25 6.92 0.30
C SER A 246 -5.23 7.69 -0.58
N CYS A 247 -5.56 8.87 -0.06
CA CYS A 247 -6.30 9.90 -0.75
C CYS A 247 -5.46 11.17 -0.64
N ASP A 248 -5.07 11.74 -1.77
CA ASP A 248 -4.18 12.88 -1.85
C ASP A 248 -4.80 13.96 -2.74
N VAL A 249 -4.56 15.22 -2.37
CA VAL A 249 -5.07 16.41 -3.06
C VAL A 249 -3.89 17.32 -3.34
N SER A 250 -3.70 17.70 -4.59
CA SER A 250 -2.65 18.64 -5.01
C SER A 250 -3.20 19.77 -5.85
N LEU A 251 -2.69 20.97 -5.63
CA LEU A 251 -2.96 22.13 -6.48
C LEU A 251 -1.78 22.36 -7.41
N LEU A 252 -2.08 22.45 -8.70
CA LEU A 252 -1.15 22.80 -9.75
C LEU A 252 -1.49 24.17 -10.30
N ARG A 253 -0.45 24.96 -10.58
CA ARG A 253 -0.54 26.15 -11.41
C ARG A 253 0.11 25.85 -12.75
N ILE A 254 -0.65 26.01 -13.82
CA ILE A 254 -0.20 25.78 -15.19
C ILE A 254 -0.24 27.12 -15.94
N GLU A 255 0.89 27.57 -16.44
CA GLU A 255 1.03 28.86 -17.14
C GLU A 255 1.95 28.66 -18.34
N ASP A 256 1.46 28.90 -19.56
CA ASP A 256 2.22 28.79 -20.82
C ASP A 256 3.05 27.49 -20.97
N GLY A 257 2.49 26.37 -20.51
CA GLY A 257 3.13 25.05 -20.57
C GLY A 257 4.11 24.75 -19.43
N TYR A 258 4.35 25.72 -18.53
CA TYR A 258 5.02 25.50 -17.27
C TYR A 258 4.03 24.94 -16.25
N ILE A 259 4.47 23.95 -15.48
CA ILE A 259 3.68 23.28 -14.45
C ILE A 259 4.40 23.48 -13.12
N GLU A 260 3.69 24.03 -12.15
CA GLU A 260 4.17 24.27 -10.79
C GLU A 260 3.21 23.64 -9.77
N VAL A 261 3.74 22.83 -8.86
CA VAL A 261 2.95 22.25 -7.76
C VAL A 261 2.95 23.25 -6.60
N GLN A 262 1.79 23.83 -6.30
CA GLN A 262 1.64 24.87 -5.27
C GLN A 262 1.55 24.27 -3.87
N ALA A 263 0.73 23.23 -3.71
CA ALA A 263 0.49 22.60 -2.42
C ALA A 263 0.00 21.17 -2.61
N THR A 264 0.25 20.32 -1.60
CA THR A 264 -0.25 18.95 -1.53
C THR A 264 -0.64 18.61 -0.08
N SER A 265 -1.73 17.87 0.08
CA SER A 265 -2.16 17.25 1.35
C SER A 265 -2.69 15.85 1.08
N GLY A 266 -2.80 15.01 2.11
CA GLY A 266 -3.33 13.66 1.95
C GLY A 266 -3.65 12.94 3.26
N ASP A 267 -4.37 11.84 3.14
CA ASP A 267 -4.69 10.90 4.21
C ASP A 267 -4.28 9.47 3.80
N THR A 268 -3.24 8.95 4.44
CA THR A 268 -2.68 7.61 4.21
C THR A 268 -3.53 6.45 4.73
N LEU A 269 -4.68 6.75 5.35
CA LEU A 269 -5.67 5.82 5.87
C LEU A 269 -7.06 5.99 5.22
N LEU A 270 -7.12 6.66 4.06
CA LEU A 270 -8.33 6.88 3.29
C LEU A 270 -8.14 6.32 1.88
N GLY A 271 -8.88 5.29 1.48
CA GLY A 271 -8.65 4.64 0.19
C GLY A 271 -9.51 3.40 -0.05
N GLY A 272 -9.37 2.83 -1.25
CA GLY A 272 -10.16 1.71 -1.74
C GLY A 272 -10.20 0.48 -0.83
N VAL A 273 -9.11 0.14 -0.13
CA VAL A 273 -9.03 -1.05 0.75
C VAL A 273 -9.94 -0.91 1.98
N TYR A 274 -10.15 0.31 2.45
CA TYR A 274 -11.04 0.59 3.58
C TYR A 274 -12.51 0.45 3.17
N PHE A 275 -12.81 0.70 1.89
CA PHE A 275 -14.15 0.47 1.35
C PHE A 275 -14.45 -1.02 1.21
N ASP A 276 -13.44 -1.79 0.81
CA ASP A 276 -13.52 -3.25 0.75
C ASP A 276 -13.72 -3.83 2.16
N ASP A 277 -13.02 -3.31 3.17
CA ASP A 277 -13.19 -3.72 4.57
C ASP A 277 -14.63 -3.58 5.07
N ARG A 278 -15.30 -2.46 4.76
CA ARG A 278 -16.71 -2.27 5.15
C ARG A 278 -17.63 -3.31 4.54
N MET A 279 -17.37 -3.71 3.30
CA MET A 279 -18.09 -4.80 2.65
C MET A 279 -17.78 -6.15 3.29
N VAL A 280 -16.50 -6.44 3.55
CA VAL A 280 -16.06 -7.68 4.21
C VAL A 280 -16.72 -7.80 5.59
N ASP A 281 -16.64 -6.78 6.43
CA ASP A 281 -17.27 -6.74 7.75
C ASP A 281 -18.78 -6.99 7.65
N HIS A 282 -19.44 -6.34 6.69
CA HIS A 282 -20.86 -6.54 6.45
C HIS A 282 -21.18 -8.02 6.16
N PHE A 283 -20.43 -8.64 5.26
CA PHE A 283 -20.65 -10.04 4.87
C PHE A 283 -20.19 -11.05 5.92
N VAL A 284 -19.15 -10.77 6.70
CA VAL A 284 -18.77 -11.57 7.88
C VAL A 284 -19.94 -11.60 8.86
N GLN A 285 -20.55 -10.44 9.15
CA GLN A 285 -21.72 -10.39 10.03
C GLN A 285 -22.94 -11.10 9.44
N GLN A 286 -23.19 -10.95 8.13
CA GLN A 286 -24.26 -11.69 7.47
C GLN A 286 -24.04 -13.21 7.55
N PHE A 287 -22.82 -13.68 7.26
CA PHE A 287 -22.44 -15.08 7.35
C PHE A 287 -22.64 -15.61 8.78
N LYS A 288 -22.16 -14.87 9.78
CA LYS A 288 -22.33 -15.22 11.20
C LYS A 288 -23.79 -15.30 11.61
N ARG A 289 -24.65 -14.39 11.14
CA ARG A 289 -26.10 -14.44 11.41
C ARG A 289 -26.76 -15.67 10.79
N LYS A 290 -26.42 -15.99 9.54
CA LYS A 290 -27.01 -17.07 8.73
C LYS A 290 -26.53 -18.47 9.16
N HIS A 291 -25.24 -18.62 9.42
CA HIS A 291 -24.59 -19.92 9.66
C HIS A 291 -24.11 -20.14 11.10
N LYS A 292 -24.22 -19.13 11.97
CA LYS A 292 -23.75 -19.17 13.37
C LYS A 292 -22.26 -19.50 13.53
N LYS A 293 -21.47 -19.29 12.48
CA LYS A 293 -20.02 -19.49 12.44
C LYS A 293 -19.33 -18.18 12.09
N ASP A 294 -18.14 -17.94 12.63
CA ASP A 294 -17.37 -16.73 12.37
C ASP A 294 -16.26 -17.02 11.35
N ILE A 295 -16.40 -16.49 10.13
CA ILE A 295 -15.41 -16.70 9.07
C ILE A 295 -14.10 -15.96 9.34
N SER A 296 -14.10 -14.98 10.26
CA SER A 296 -12.89 -14.23 10.60
C SER A 296 -11.82 -15.10 11.28
N GLU A 297 -12.19 -16.28 11.78
CA GLU A 297 -11.26 -17.26 12.34
C GLU A 297 -10.46 -18.03 11.27
N ASN A 298 -10.85 -17.92 9.98
CA ASN A 298 -10.19 -18.60 8.87
C ASN A 298 -9.59 -17.55 7.91
N PRO A 299 -8.26 -17.30 7.97
CA PRO A 299 -7.59 -16.31 7.12
C PRO A 299 -7.79 -16.56 5.61
N LYS A 300 -7.81 -17.83 5.19
CA LYS A 300 -8.04 -18.20 3.78
C LYS A 300 -9.45 -17.86 3.32
N ALA A 301 -10.46 -18.10 4.16
CA ALA A 301 -11.84 -17.74 3.87
C ALA A 301 -12.01 -16.21 3.78
N LEU A 302 -11.40 -15.48 4.71
CA LEU A 302 -11.47 -14.04 4.79
C LEU A 302 -10.83 -13.36 3.57
N GLU A 303 -9.68 -13.85 3.12
CA GLU A 303 -9.03 -13.35 1.90
C GLU A 303 -9.84 -13.62 0.63
N ARG A 304 -10.44 -14.82 0.52
CA ARG A 304 -11.34 -15.13 -0.60
C ARG A 304 -12.56 -14.20 -0.64
N LEU A 305 -13.14 -13.89 0.53
CA LEU A 305 -14.24 -12.95 0.64
C LEU A 305 -13.83 -11.52 0.27
N ARG A 306 -12.65 -11.08 0.72
CA ARG A 306 -12.10 -9.76 0.39
C ARG A 306 -11.85 -9.57 -1.09
N SER A 307 -11.19 -10.54 -1.71
CA SER A 307 -11.01 -10.57 -3.16
C SER A 307 -12.35 -10.49 -3.91
N ALA A 308 -13.41 -11.10 -3.37
CA ALA A 308 -14.75 -10.97 -3.94
C ALA A 308 -15.40 -9.60 -3.69
N CYS A 309 -15.18 -8.99 -2.52
CA CYS A 309 -15.65 -7.64 -2.20
C CYS A 309 -14.98 -6.58 -3.09
N GLU A 310 -13.67 -6.66 -3.33
CA GLU A 310 -12.96 -5.77 -4.24
C GLU A 310 -13.52 -5.87 -5.67
N ARG A 311 -13.82 -7.09 -6.14
CA ARG A 311 -14.48 -7.32 -7.44
C ARG A 311 -15.89 -6.73 -7.47
N ALA A 312 -16.68 -6.96 -6.42
CA ALA A 312 -18.03 -6.42 -6.31
C ALA A 312 -18.02 -4.88 -6.29
N LYS A 313 -17.11 -4.24 -5.53
CA LYS A 313 -16.91 -2.78 -5.53
C LYS A 313 -16.64 -2.22 -6.93
N LYS A 314 -15.73 -2.86 -7.67
CA LYS A 314 -15.40 -2.48 -9.06
C LYS A 314 -16.63 -2.57 -9.97
N ILE A 315 -17.45 -3.62 -9.84
CA ILE A 315 -18.71 -3.76 -10.57
C ILE A 315 -19.70 -2.66 -10.18
N LEU A 316 -19.88 -2.40 -8.88
CA LEU A 316 -20.82 -1.41 -8.35
C LEU A 316 -20.49 0.03 -8.75
N SER A 317 -19.24 0.30 -9.13
CA SER A 317 -18.82 1.60 -9.68
C SER A 317 -19.47 1.92 -11.03
N GLY A 318 -19.97 0.91 -11.76
CA GLY A 318 -20.69 1.09 -13.03
C GLY A 318 -22.09 0.45 -13.05
N SER A 319 -22.34 -0.56 -12.21
CA SER A 319 -23.60 -1.31 -12.16
C SER A 319 -24.40 -1.04 -10.89
N VAL A 320 -25.72 -1.29 -10.91
CA VAL A 320 -26.63 -1.05 -9.77
C VAL A 320 -26.52 -2.13 -8.69
N GLN A 321 -26.06 -3.33 -9.07
CA GLN A 321 -25.90 -4.46 -8.16
C GLN A 321 -24.71 -5.34 -8.58
N ALA A 322 -24.18 -6.11 -7.64
CA ALA A 322 -23.15 -7.11 -7.85
C ALA A 322 -23.45 -8.39 -7.06
N THR A 323 -23.09 -9.53 -7.63
CA THR A 323 -23.22 -10.85 -6.99
C THR A 323 -21.87 -11.32 -6.46
N ILE A 324 -21.87 -11.84 -5.24
CA ILE A 324 -20.72 -12.50 -4.62
C ILE A 324 -21.08 -13.97 -4.44
N GLY A 325 -20.39 -14.83 -5.19
CA GLY A 325 -20.50 -16.29 -5.09
C GLY A 325 -19.14 -16.90 -4.76
N LEU A 326 -19.07 -17.65 -3.66
CA LEU A 326 -17.88 -18.31 -3.17
C LEU A 326 -18.21 -19.71 -2.70
N ASP A 327 -17.76 -20.71 -3.46
CA ASP A 327 -17.92 -22.11 -3.11
C ASP A 327 -16.98 -22.51 -1.98
N SER A 328 -17.48 -23.33 -1.06
CA SER A 328 -16.72 -23.86 0.06
C SER A 328 -15.94 -22.77 0.79
N LEU A 329 -16.61 -21.64 1.10
CA LEU A 329 -15.99 -20.49 1.73
C LEU A 329 -15.45 -20.86 3.12
N PHE A 330 -16.20 -21.66 3.88
CA PHE A 330 -15.85 -22.03 5.25
C PHE A 330 -15.98 -23.53 5.49
N GLN A 331 -14.90 -24.19 5.87
CA GLN A 331 -14.86 -25.60 6.23
C GLN A 331 -15.12 -25.81 7.73
N GLY A 332 -15.62 -27.00 8.10
CA GLY A 332 -15.41 -27.55 9.44
C GLY A 332 -13.99 -28.12 9.54
N ILE A 333 -13.37 -27.99 10.72
CA ILE A 333 -12.00 -28.40 11.08
C ILE A 333 -11.47 -29.55 10.21
N GLU A 334 -10.48 -29.27 9.36
CA GLU A 334 -9.71 -30.31 8.67
C GLU A 334 -8.81 -30.99 9.71
N TYR A 335 -9.14 -32.21 10.12
CA TYR A 335 -8.17 -33.08 10.78
C TYR A 335 -7.33 -33.75 9.70
N ASP A 336 -6.25 -33.09 9.26
CA ASP A 336 -5.24 -33.66 8.36
C ASP A 336 -4.30 -34.64 9.10
N SER A 337 -4.89 -35.48 9.96
CA SER A 337 -4.17 -36.51 10.70
C SER A 337 -4.44 -37.87 10.04
N PRO A 338 -3.38 -38.68 9.77
CA PRO A 338 -3.54 -40.07 9.35
C PRO A 338 -4.49 -40.87 10.26
N ILE A 339 -4.56 -40.50 11.54
CA ILE A 339 -5.42 -41.11 12.55
C ILE A 339 -6.90 -40.84 12.24
N ALA A 340 -7.26 -39.60 11.88
CA ALA A 340 -8.63 -39.24 11.53
C ALA A 340 -9.09 -39.97 10.25
N ARG A 341 -8.21 -40.08 9.25
CA ARG A 341 -8.45 -40.85 8.02
C ARG A 341 -8.66 -42.34 8.32
N SER A 342 -7.88 -42.89 9.25
CA SER A 342 -8.01 -44.29 9.69
C SER A 342 -9.30 -44.55 10.48
N MET A 343 -9.73 -43.61 11.34
CA MET A 343 -11.00 -43.70 12.05
C MET A 343 -12.18 -43.62 11.09
N MET A 344 -12.13 -42.72 10.09
CA MET A 344 -13.17 -42.61 9.05
C MET A 344 -13.32 -43.90 8.25
N LEU A 345 -12.20 -44.52 7.84
CA LEU A 345 -12.22 -45.81 7.14
C LEU A 345 -12.80 -46.92 8.02
N ARG A 346 -12.49 -46.95 9.32
CA ARG A 346 -13.05 -47.92 10.27
C ARG A 346 -14.56 -47.75 10.42
N THR A 347 -15.05 -46.52 10.60
CA THR A 347 -16.50 -46.25 10.74
C THR A 347 -17.29 -46.58 9.48
N ALA A 348 -16.72 -46.30 8.29
CA ALA A 348 -17.31 -46.70 7.02
C ALA A 348 -17.38 -48.23 6.89
N HIS A 349 -16.32 -48.94 7.30
CA HIS A 349 -16.26 -50.40 7.31
C HIS A 349 -17.27 -51.03 8.30
N GLU A 350 -17.47 -50.41 9.46
CA GLU A 350 -18.45 -50.84 10.47
C GLU A 350 -19.90 -50.71 9.96
N LYS A 351 -20.21 -49.59 9.27
CA LYS A 351 -21.50 -49.37 8.62
C LYS A 351 -21.73 -50.39 7.49
N ALA A 352 -20.73 -50.63 6.65
CA ALA A 352 -20.80 -51.63 5.58
C ALA A 352 -21.12 -53.04 6.12
N LYS A 353 -20.49 -53.44 7.23
CA LYS A 353 -20.77 -54.73 7.91
C LYS A 353 -22.20 -54.84 8.46
N ARG A 354 -22.78 -53.74 8.97
CA ARG A 354 -24.16 -53.73 9.47
C ARG A 354 -25.19 -53.78 8.35
N SER A 355 -24.83 -53.32 7.16
CA SER A 355 -25.70 -53.27 5.98
C SER A 355 -25.57 -54.49 5.04
N SER A 356 -24.59 -55.37 5.26
CA SER A 356 -24.30 -56.52 4.36
C SER A 356 -25.04 -57.82 4.70
N SER A 357 -26.13 -57.78 5.46
CA SER A 357 -26.81 -59.00 5.91
C SER A 357 -27.76 -59.64 4.88
N SER A 358 -28.01 -59.04 3.70
CA SER A 358 -28.90 -59.67 2.70
C SER A 358 -28.83 -59.19 1.22
N SER A 359 -27.79 -58.51 0.74
CA SER A 359 -27.69 -58.19 -0.71
C SER A 359 -26.26 -58.27 -1.28
N ALA A 360 -26.15 -58.72 -2.53
CA ALA A 360 -24.88 -59.05 -3.19
C ALA A 360 -24.08 -57.83 -3.71
N GLN A 361 -24.63 -56.62 -3.68
CA GLN A 361 -23.90 -55.38 -3.86
C GLN A 361 -24.56 -54.27 -3.02
N VAL A 362 -23.78 -53.59 -2.18
CA VAL A 362 -24.21 -52.43 -1.41
C VAL A 362 -23.54 -51.20 -2.01
N THR A 363 -24.32 -50.32 -2.64
CA THR A 363 -23.86 -48.99 -3.04
C THR A 363 -23.72 -48.16 -1.77
N MET A 364 -22.47 -47.87 -1.37
CA MET A 364 -22.19 -47.02 -0.21
C MET A 364 -22.21 -45.55 -0.62
N GLU A 365 -23.27 -44.83 -0.27
CA GLU A 365 -23.18 -43.37 -0.15
C GLU A 365 -22.52 -43.04 1.19
N VAL A 366 -21.24 -42.67 1.14
CA VAL A 366 -20.58 -42.05 2.28
C VAL A 366 -21.03 -40.60 2.31
N ASP A 367 -22.08 -40.31 3.08
CA ASP A 367 -22.42 -38.93 3.43
C ASP A 367 -21.20 -38.27 4.10
N PHE A 368 -20.55 -37.37 3.36
CA PHE A 368 -19.39 -36.62 3.83
C PHE A 368 -19.77 -35.85 5.11
N PHE A 369 -19.15 -36.20 6.23
CA PHE A 369 -19.27 -35.50 7.51
C PHE A 369 -18.45 -34.19 7.58
N ASN A 370 -18.23 -33.51 6.45
CA ASN A 370 -17.62 -32.19 6.37
C ASN A 370 -18.38 -31.32 5.38
N LYS A 371 -19.53 -30.75 5.80
CA LYS A 371 -20.25 -29.77 4.98
C LYS A 371 -19.45 -28.48 4.91
N SER A 372 -18.74 -28.28 3.81
CA SER A 372 -18.26 -26.95 3.44
C SER A 372 -19.47 -26.04 3.22
N ILE A 373 -19.34 -24.78 3.62
CA ILE A 373 -20.42 -23.80 3.52
C ILE A 373 -20.10 -22.86 2.36
N ASP A 374 -20.97 -22.88 1.35
CA ASP A 374 -20.94 -21.91 0.26
C ASP A 374 -21.51 -20.57 0.71
N PHE A 375 -21.03 -19.49 0.11
CA PHE A 375 -21.52 -18.15 0.35
C PHE A 375 -21.94 -17.48 -0.95
N TYR A 376 -23.25 -17.29 -1.08
CA TYR A 376 -23.88 -16.61 -2.20
C TYR A 376 -24.73 -15.46 -1.68
N THR A 377 -24.47 -14.26 -2.18
CA THR A 377 -25.21 -13.05 -1.81
C THR A 377 -25.14 -12.00 -2.92
N THR A 378 -25.98 -10.98 -2.81
CA THR A 378 -26.01 -9.83 -3.70
C THR A 378 -25.91 -8.55 -2.88
N ILE A 379 -25.26 -7.54 -3.44
CA ILE A 379 -25.19 -6.20 -2.85
C ILE A 379 -25.56 -5.15 -3.90
N THR A 380 -26.35 -4.17 -3.48
CA THR A 380 -26.74 -3.03 -4.31
C THR A 380 -25.75 -1.88 -4.14
N ARG A 381 -25.68 -0.99 -5.14
CA ARG A 381 -24.86 0.21 -5.09
C ARG A 381 -25.23 1.08 -3.90
N THR A 382 -26.52 1.32 -3.68
CA THR A 382 -27.02 2.07 -2.50
C THR A 382 -26.50 1.48 -1.21
N LYS A 383 -26.52 0.15 -1.06
CA LYS A 383 -26.02 -0.47 0.17
C LYS A 383 -24.51 -0.30 0.34
N PHE A 384 -23.75 -0.38 -0.75
CA PHE A 384 -22.31 -0.12 -0.73
C PHE A 384 -22.00 1.34 -0.36
N GLU A 385 -22.74 2.29 -0.91
CA GLU A 385 -22.62 3.71 -0.60
C GLU A 385 -22.96 3.99 0.88
N ASP A 386 -24.06 3.43 1.39
CA ASP A 386 -24.44 3.55 2.80
C ASP A 386 -23.35 3.03 3.76
N LEU A 387 -22.68 1.94 3.39
CA LEU A 387 -21.61 1.33 4.21
C LEU A 387 -20.36 2.20 4.30
N ASN A 388 -20.17 3.10 3.34
CA ASN A 388 -18.92 3.85 3.13
C ASN A 388 -19.09 5.37 3.13
N MET A 389 -20.31 5.87 3.37
CA MET A 389 -20.60 7.30 3.27
C MET A 389 -19.69 8.14 4.17
N ASP A 390 -19.32 7.65 5.35
CA ASP A 390 -18.40 8.35 6.25
C ASP A 390 -16.99 8.49 5.66
N PHE A 391 -16.49 7.49 4.91
CA PHE A 391 -15.24 7.63 4.19
C PHE A 391 -15.38 8.53 2.96
N PHE A 392 -16.52 8.49 2.28
CA PHE A 392 -16.76 9.35 1.11
C PHE A 392 -16.84 10.82 1.51
N SER A 393 -17.50 11.15 2.63
CA SER A 393 -17.51 12.50 3.20
C SER A 393 -16.12 12.97 3.61
N LYS A 394 -15.28 12.10 4.18
CA LYS A 394 -13.88 12.44 4.49
C LYS A 394 -13.07 12.83 3.26
N CYS A 395 -13.37 12.26 2.09
CA CYS A 395 -12.72 12.66 0.85
C CYS A 395 -13.02 14.13 0.49
N THR A 396 -14.28 14.56 0.64
CA THR A 396 -14.67 15.97 0.40
C THR A 396 -14.17 16.90 1.50
N GLU A 397 -14.19 16.48 2.76
CA GLU A 397 -13.63 17.25 3.89
C GLU A 397 -12.13 17.52 3.69
N LEU A 398 -11.38 16.55 3.15
CA LEU A 398 -9.97 16.73 2.81
C LEU A 398 -9.78 17.82 1.75
N VAL A 399 -10.60 17.84 0.70
CA VAL A 399 -10.53 18.86 -0.36
C VAL A 399 -10.89 20.23 0.20
N GLU A 400 -11.95 20.33 1.00
CA GLU A 400 -12.36 21.57 1.66
C GLU A 400 -11.26 22.13 2.56
N TRP A 401 -10.73 21.30 3.44
CA TRP A 401 -9.63 21.66 4.32
C TRP A 401 -8.41 22.11 3.51
N PHE A 402 -8.10 21.42 2.42
CA PHE A 402 -6.97 21.76 1.55
C PHE A 402 -7.13 23.14 0.91
N LEU A 403 -8.30 23.46 0.34
CA LEU A 403 -8.58 24.77 -0.27
C LEU A 403 -8.52 25.91 0.76
N ILE A 404 -9.09 25.70 1.95
CA ILE A 404 -9.03 26.69 3.04
C ILE A 404 -7.59 27.01 3.42
N ASN A 405 -6.73 25.99 3.56
CA ASN A 405 -5.32 26.21 3.90
C ASN A 405 -4.50 26.79 2.75
N ALA A 406 -4.90 26.54 1.50
CA ALA A 406 -4.32 27.19 0.33
C ALA A 406 -4.80 28.65 0.15
N GLY A 407 -5.82 29.09 0.91
CA GLY A 407 -6.41 30.42 0.77
C GLY A 407 -7.18 30.59 -0.53
N LEU A 408 -7.78 29.51 -1.04
CA LEU A 408 -8.49 29.49 -2.32
C LEU A 408 -9.97 29.18 -2.15
N ASP A 409 -10.79 29.83 -2.97
CA ASP A 409 -12.20 29.49 -3.13
C ASP A 409 -12.37 28.40 -4.19
N LYS A 410 -13.50 27.68 -4.13
CA LYS A 410 -13.87 26.65 -5.12
C LYS A 410 -13.90 27.16 -6.56
N SER A 411 -14.20 28.45 -6.72
CA SER A 411 -14.22 29.16 -8.00
C SER A 411 -12.82 29.34 -8.60
N ASP A 412 -11.79 29.35 -7.77
CA ASP A 412 -10.40 29.59 -8.20
C ASP A 412 -9.77 28.34 -8.82
N VAL A 413 -10.40 27.17 -8.69
CA VAL A 413 -9.96 25.92 -9.31
C VAL A 413 -10.58 25.84 -10.71
N ASP A 414 -9.79 25.87 -11.77
CA ASP A 414 -10.31 25.78 -13.14
C ASP A 414 -10.77 24.37 -13.52
N ASP A 415 -9.96 23.37 -13.17
CA ASP A 415 -10.21 21.96 -13.50
C ASP A 415 -9.94 21.04 -12.31
N VAL A 416 -10.73 19.95 -12.23
CA VAL A 416 -10.54 18.88 -11.23
C VAL A 416 -10.18 17.59 -11.95
N VAL A 417 -8.94 17.13 -11.78
CA VAL A 417 -8.39 15.93 -12.43
C VAL A 417 -8.45 14.77 -11.45
N LEU A 418 -9.07 13.67 -11.89
CA LEU A 418 -9.16 12.45 -11.10
C LEU A 418 -7.97 11.54 -11.38
N VAL A 419 -7.34 11.04 -10.32
CA VAL A 419 -6.25 10.07 -10.35
C VAL A 419 -6.59 8.91 -9.40
N GLY A 420 -6.15 7.70 -9.73
CA GLY A 420 -6.34 6.54 -8.86
C GLY A 420 -7.68 5.82 -9.09
N GLY A 421 -7.65 4.48 -8.99
CA GLY A 421 -8.75 3.63 -9.43
C GLY A 421 -10.04 3.76 -8.60
N SER A 422 -9.94 4.22 -7.35
CA SER A 422 -11.11 4.39 -6.47
C SER A 422 -11.92 5.65 -6.83
N THR A 423 -11.38 6.60 -7.60
CA THR A 423 -12.15 7.73 -8.16
C THR A 423 -13.23 7.31 -9.16
N ARG A 424 -13.22 6.06 -9.64
CA ARG A 424 -14.28 5.51 -10.52
C ARG A 424 -15.62 5.31 -9.81
N ILE A 425 -15.64 5.32 -8.49
CA ILE A 425 -16.86 5.17 -7.70
C ILE A 425 -17.78 6.36 -8.01
N SER A 426 -18.97 6.09 -8.56
CA SER A 426 -19.90 7.15 -9.00
C SER A 426 -20.22 8.15 -7.88
N LYS A 427 -20.42 7.67 -6.65
CA LYS A 427 -20.72 8.54 -5.50
C LYS A 427 -19.59 9.50 -5.14
N ILE A 428 -18.33 9.09 -5.29
CA ILE A 428 -17.18 9.99 -5.09
C ILE A 428 -17.19 11.11 -6.13
N GLN A 429 -17.43 10.78 -7.40
CA GLN A 429 -17.51 11.77 -8.47
C GLN A 429 -18.69 12.73 -8.28
N GLU A 430 -19.85 12.21 -7.86
CA GLU A 430 -21.02 13.02 -7.53
C GLU A 430 -20.72 14.00 -6.38
N LEU A 431 -20.15 13.51 -5.27
CA LEU A 431 -19.81 14.36 -4.13
C LEU A 431 -18.78 15.43 -4.48
N LEU A 432 -17.80 15.13 -5.34
CA LEU A 432 -16.85 16.12 -5.83
C LEU A 432 -17.52 17.15 -6.75
N GLN A 433 -18.40 16.71 -7.65
CA GLN A 433 -19.16 17.63 -8.52
C GLN A 433 -20.02 18.58 -7.69
N ASP A 434 -20.77 18.04 -6.72
CA ASP A 434 -21.59 18.82 -5.81
C ASP A 434 -20.73 19.78 -4.99
N PHE A 435 -19.57 19.33 -4.52
CA PHE A 435 -18.63 20.18 -3.78
C PHE A 435 -18.15 21.38 -4.62
N PHE A 436 -17.91 21.19 -5.92
CA PHE A 436 -17.54 22.24 -6.87
C PHE A 436 -18.73 22.84 -7.63
N ASP A 437 -19.91 22.91 -6.98
CA ASP A 437 -21.12 23.60 -7.48
C ASP A 437 -21.58 23.11 -8.87
N GLY A 438 -21.47 21.80 -9.12
CA GLY A 438 -21.86 21.15 -10.38
C GLY A 438 -20.82 21.21 -11.48
N LYS A 439 -19.58 21.64 -11.20
CA LYS A 439 -18.47 21.67 -12.18
C LYS A 439 -18.19 20.28 -12.76
N ASN A 440 -17.99 20.22 -14.08
CA ASN A 440 -17.60 18.97 -14.75
C ASN A 440 -16.19 18.55 -14.33
N LEU A 441 -16.05 17.31 -13.85
CA LEU A 441 -14.73 16.71 -13.57
C LEU A 441 -14.00 16.37 -14.87
N CYS A 442 -12.69 16.50 -14.89
CA CYS A 442 -11.86 16.21 -16.04
C CYS A 442 -11.88 14.71 -16.35
N LYS A 443 -12.29 14.36 -17.58
CA LYS A 443 -12.35 12.98 -18.09
C LYS A 443 -11.45 12.75 -19.30
N SER A 444 -10.63 13.74 -19.70
CA SER A 444 -9.76 13.59 -20.88
C SER A 444 -8.60 12.63 -20.64
N ILE A 445 -8.29 12.33 -19.37
CA ILE A 445 -7.20 11.44 -18.98
C ILE A 445 -7.76 10.26 -18.21
N ASN A 446 -7.23 9.07 -18.48
CA ASN A 446 -7.62 7.88 -17.76
C ASN A 446 -6.98 7.87 -16.35
N PRO A 447 -7.77 7.87 -15.26
CA PRO A 447 -7.26 7.97 -13.89
C PRO A 447 -6.34 6.80 -13.48
N ASP A 448 -6.47 5.66 -14.14
CA ASP A 448 -5.59 4.51 -13.89
C ASP A 448 -4.24 4.62 -14.62
N GLU A 449 -4.18 5.34 -15.74
CA GLU A 449 -3.02 5.33 -16.65
C GLU A 449 -2.18 6.60 -16.51
N VAL A 450 -2.77 7.67 -15.97
CA VAL A 450 -2.24 9.04 -15.89
C VAL A 450 -0.84 9.14 -15.26
N ILE A 451 -0.56 8.37 -14.21
CA ILE A 451 0.73 8.39 -13.51
C ILE A 451 1.84 7.83 -14.43
N ALA A 452 1.67 6.61 -14.94
CA ALA A 452 2.63 5.99 -15.86
C ALA A 452 2.77 6.79 -17.16
N TYR A 453 1.67 7.40 -17.62
CA TYR A 453 1.65 8.29 -18.77
C TYR A 453 2.57 9.49 -18.54
N GLY A 454 2.39 10.21 -17.44
CA GLY A 454 3.22 11.35 -17.06
C GLY A 454 4.71 10.99 -16.90
N ALA A 455 4.99 9.87 -16.25
CA ALA A 455 6.35 9.35 -16.11
C ALA A 455 7.01 9.06 -17.46
N ALA A 456 6.26 8.53 -18.43
CA ALA A 456 6.78 8.23 -19.77
C ALA A 456 7.00 9.51 -20.60
N VAL A 457 6.13 10.52 -20.47
CA VAL A 457 6.36 11.85 -21.05
C VAL A 457 7.62 12.47 -20.48
N ARG A 458 7.81 12.38 -19.14
CA ARG A 458 9.02 12.87 -18.47
C ARG A 458 10.28 12.13 -18.96
N ALA A 459 10.21 10.81 -19.07
CA ALA A 459 11.30 9.98 -19.58
C ALA A 459 11.70 10.39 -21.01
N ALA A 460 10.72 10.62 -21.88
CA ALA A 460 10.97 11.12 -23.23
C ALA A 460 11.59 12.51 -23.24
N GLY A 461 11.14 13.39 -22.34
CA GLY A 461 11.69 14.74 -22.23
C GLY A 461 13.15 14.76 -21.80
N LEU A 462 13.54 13.87 -20.88
CA LEU A 462 14.93 13.72 -20.46
C LEU A 462 15.86 13.14 -21.53
N GLN A 463 15.31 12.47 -22.56
CA GLN A 463 16.07 12.01 -23.73
C GLN A 463 16.06 13.03 -24.89
N GLU A 464 15.63 14.27 -24.65
CA GLU A 464 15.43 15.31 -25.67
C GLU A 464 14.49 14.88 -26.82
N ARG A 465 13.65 13.86 -26.59
CA ARG A 465 12.65 13.37 -27.56
C ARG A 465 11.37 14.20 -27.50
N TYR A 466 11.25 15.07 -26.49
CA TYR A 466 10.11 15.96 -26.26
C TYR A 466 10.49 17.15 -25.34
N THR A 467 9.86 18.31 -25.48
CA THR A 467 10.03 19.44 -24.53
C THR A 467 8.74 19.70 -23.76
N VAL A 468 8.72 19.29 -22.48
CA VAL A 468 7.87 19.87 -21.44
C VAL A 468 8.81 20.49 -20.42
N GLN A 469 8.75 21.81 -20.25
CA GLN A 469 9.54 22.51 -19.25
C GLN A 469 8.80 22.43 -17.91
N VAL A 470 9.14 21.41 -17.13
CA VAL A 470 8.73 21.33 -15.71
C VAL A 470 9.70 22.20 -14.93
N ASN A 471 9.21 23.22 -14.23
CA ASN A 471 10.07 24.03 -13.37
C ASN A 471 10.57 23.15 -12.21
N HIS A 472 11.86 22.79 -12.27
CA HIS A 472 12.55 21.99 -11.26
C HIS A 472 12.83 22.73 -9.96
N GLU A 473 12.23 23.90 -9.75
CA GLU A 473 12.46 24.69 -8.56
C GLU A 473 12.11 23.91 -7.28
N ILE A 474 11.09 23.06 -7.33
CA ILE A 474 10.73 22.15 -6.23
C ILE A 474 11.78 21.05 -6.03
N GLU A 475 12.38 20.50 -7.09
CA GLU A 475 13.41 19.46 -6.98
C GLU A 475 14.75 20.02 -6.48
N LEU A 476 15.09 21.23 -6.91
CA LEU A 476 16.24 22.00 -6.41
C LEU A 476 16.02 22.45 -4.96
N GLN A 477 14.80 22.89 -4.62
CA GLN A 477 14.43 23.20 -3.24
C GLN A 477 14.46 21.95 -2.37
N ARG A 478 13.98 20.78 -2.84
CA ARG A 478 14.09 19.50 -2.14
C ARG A 478 15.56 19.11 -1.94
N LYS A 479 16.42 19.23 -2.97
CA LYS A 479 17.87 19.01 -2.84
C LYS A 479 18.50 19.94 -1.80
N ARG A 480 18.11 21.22 -1.79
CA ARG A 480 18.62 22.21 -0.84
C ARG A 480 18.11 21.99 0.58
N ILE A 481 16.85 21.58 0.75
CA ILE A 481 16.29 21.15 2.04
C ILE A 481 17.07 19.95 2.57
N VAL A 482 17.39 18.97 1.70
CA VAL A 482 18.20 17.80 2.08
C VAL A 482 19.61 18.20 2.52
N GLU A 483 20.28 19.10 1.79
CA GLU A 483 21.58 19.64 2.18
C GLU A 483 21.51 20.31 3.56
N LEU A 484 20.48 21.14 3.79
CA LEU A 484 20.23 21.81 5.07
C LEU A 484 19.91 20.83 6.20
N GLU A 485 19.15 19.77 5.94
CA GLU A 485 18.84 18.73 6.92
C GLU A 485 20.07 17.89 7.31
N LEU A 486 20.92 17.56 6.33
CA LEU A 486 22.19 16.87 6.56
C LEU A 486 23.14 17.74 7.38
N GLU A 487 23.21 19.02 7.07
CA GLU A 487 23.99 19.99 7.83
C GLU A 487 23.46 20.14 9.26
N ASN A 488 22.15 20.30 9.44
CA ASN A 488 21.51 20.37 10.75
C ASN A 488 21.75 19.10 11.58
N ARG A 489 21.67 17.90 10.97
CA ARG A 489 21.99 16.63 11.65
C ARG A 489 23.45 16.57 12.10
N ARG A 490 24.39 17.01 11.25
CA ARG A 490 25.82 17.08 11.60
C ARG A 490 26.06 18.05 12.77
N LEU A 491 25.40 19.21 12.78
CA LEU A 491 25.48 20.19 13.85
C LEU A 491 24.90 19.64 15.17
N LEU A 492 23.71 19.03 15.13
CA LEU A 492 23.09 18.36 16.28
C LEU A 492 23.97 17.26 16.87
N ALA A 493 24.62 16.45 16.04
CA ALA A 493 25.56 15.43 16.49
C ALA A 493 26.78 16.04 17.21
N LYS A 494 27.36 17.11 16.66
CA LYS A 494 28.45 17.86 17.30
C LYS A 494 28.03 18.47 18.64
N MET A 495 26.83 19.05 18.71
CA MET A 495 26.27 19.61 19.95
C MET A 495 26.10 18.53 21.02
N LYS A 496 25.52 17.37 20.66
CA LYS A 496 25.37 16.24 21.59
C LYS A 496 26.72 15.71 22.08
N SER A 497 27.74 15.68 21.24
CA SER A 497 29.10 15.28 21.64
C SER A 497 29.69 16.26 22.66
N LYS A 498 29.62 17.57 22.40
CA LYS A 498 30.08 18.61 23.33
C LYS A 498 29.32 18.58 24.66
N GLN A 499 28.01 18.35 24.62
CA GLN A 499 27.21 18.21 25.85
C GLN A 499 27.67 17.02 26.69
N ARG A 500 27.95 15.86 26.07
CA ARG A 500 28.47 14.69 26.78
C ARG A 500 29.84 14.94 27.40
N GLU A 501 30.71 15.71 26.74
CA GLU A 501 32.00 16.12 27.30
C GLU A 501 31.83 17.06 28.50
N ALA A 502 30.93 18.04 28.39
CA ALA A 502 30.60 18.94 29.49
C ALA A 502 30.03 18.19 30.70
N ASP A 503 29.12 17.24 30.48
CA ASP A 503 28.53 16.42 31.53
C ASP A 503 29.58 15.52 32.23
N LYS A 504 30.53 14.97 31.45
CA LYS A 504 31.67 14.22 32.01
C LYS A 504 32.57 15.12 32.86
N ALA A 505 32.91 16.31 32.37
CA ALA A 505 33.74 17.26 33.10
C ALA A 505 33.07 17.71 34.40
N LYS A 506 31.75 17.94 34.37
CA LYS A 506 30.96 18.28 35.56
C LYS A 506 31.00 17.16 36.60
N LYS A 507 30.79 15.90 36.19
CA LYS A 507 30.89 14.74 37.09
C LYS A 507 32.29 14.58 37.69
N LEU A 508 33.33 14.83 36.91
CA LEU A 508 34.72 14.79 37.40
C LEU A 508 34.94 15.86 38.48
N ALA A 509 34.48 17.10 38.23
CA ALA A 509 34.59 18.20 39.17
C ALA A 509 33.80 17.94 40.47
N GLU A 510 32.59 17.37 40.37
CA GLU A 510 31.80 16.94 41.53
C GLU A 510 32.53 15.85 42.34
N GLY A 511 33.17 14.89 41.66
CA GLY A 511 34.00 13.87 42.30
C GLY A 511 35.20 14.45 43.07
N TYR A 512 35.96 15.37 42.45
CA TYR A 512 37.07 16.05 43.11
C TYR A 512 36.61 16.91 44.30
N MET A 513 35.46 17.58 44.19
CA MET A 513 34.89 18.34 45.30
C MET A 513 34.49 17.45 46.47
N TYR A 514 33.94 16.26 46.20
CA TYR A 514 33.60 15.28 47.22
C TYR A 514 34.85 14.74 47.95
N GLU A 515 35.92 14.41 47.21
CA GLU A 515 37.21 14.00 47.82
C GLU A 515 37.85 15.12 48.65
N MET A 516 37.83 16.37 48.16
CA MET A 516 38.33 17.54 48.88
C MET A 516 37.55 17.80 50.19
N MET A 517 36.23 17.60 50.19
CA MET A 517 35.43 17.70 51.42
C MET A 517 35.76 16.59 52.43
N ASN A 518 36.01 15.36 51.96
CA ASN A 518 36.38 14.23 52.81
C ASN A 518 37.81 14.31 53.36
N LEU A 519 38.74 14.95 52.65
CA LEU A 519 40.09 15.23 53.16
C LEU A 519 40.07 16.27 54.29
N LYS A 520 39.18 17.26 54.22
CA LYS A 520 39.01 18.27 55.29
C LYS A 520 38.40 17.69 56.57
N THR A 521 37.63 16.60 56.50
CA THR A 521 37.09 15.91 57.68
C THR A 521 38.10 14.96 58.33
N TYR A 522 39.04 14.39 57.57
CA TYR A 522 40.12 13.55 58.12
C TYR A 522 41.24 14.34 58.84
N GLY A 523 41.41 15.63 58.54
CA GLY A 523 42.37 16.52 59.22
C GLY A 523 41.98 16.96 60.64
N ARG A 524 40.85 16.49 61.20
CA ARG A 524 40.39 16.78 62.57
C ARG A 524 40.23 15.51 63.42
N LYS A 525 41.20 14.58 63.40
CA LYS A 525 41.34 13.62 64.49
C LYS A 525 42.45 14.09 65.43
N ARG A 526 42.06 14.73 66.54
CA ARG A 526 42.96 14.99 67.68
C ARG A 526 43.45 13.63 68.23
N PRO A 527 44.74 13.44 68.53
CA PRO A 527 45.17 12.28 69.29
C PRO A 527 44.57 12.36 70.70
N GLY A 528 43.93 11.27 71.15
CA GLY A 528 43.40 11.16 72.51
C GLY A 528 44.54 11.14 73.54
N PRO A 529 44.28 11.57 74.79
CA PRO A 529 45.30 11.63 75.83
C PRO A 529 45.71 10.21 76.28
N VAL A 530 47.01 10.10 76.61
CA VAL A 530 47.74 8.93 77.11
C VAL A 530 47.24 8.50 78.49
#